data_AF-A0A8S3H2F5-F1
#
_entry.id   AF-A0A8S3H2F5-F1
#
_cell.length_a   1.000
_cell.length_b   1.000
_cell.length_c   1.000
_cell.angle_alpha   90.00
_cell.angle_beta   90.00
_cell.angle_gamma   90.00
#
_symmetry.space_group_name_H-M   'P 1'
#
loop_
_entity.id
_entity.type
_entity.pdbx_description
1 polymer ?
#
loop_
_entity_poly.entity_id
_entity_poly.type
_entity_poly.pdbx_seq_one_letter_code
_entity_poly.pdbx_strand_id
1 'polypeptide(L)'
;SNYPFREYDGNIPPVINPRLDYMAPEYHTIKSYDTQSDMFSLGMLIYALYNHGKTLNECHDNYSLFIKMCDDLKAFNTTKLSVVPVEVRDHVKMLLSLKPELRPDSGQFAKIPFFEDVGTKTLEYLDSLFQVDNLQRSMFYKSLPQVIDKLPMRVNLQRIASALELEFINPEMVPFVLPNMFLIAEKASNEEYQKYIFPKLKQVFKIQKPPQGSSASGSVMQTLLILMRNMNLMLTKTPPEDIKQHILPVVYNALDAESSQVQ
;
A
#
# COMPACT_ATOMS: atom_id res chain seq x y z
N SER A 1 -20.18 12.44 -23.56
CA SER A 1 -21.22 11.83 -22.72
C SER A 1 -21.97 12.93 -21.99
N ASN A 2 -23.29 13.00 -22.08
CA ASN A 2 -24.06 14.06 -21.43
C ASN A 2 -24.49 13.57 -20.03
N TYR A 3 -23.77 14.00 -18.99
CA TYR A 3 -24.10 13.64 -17.63
C TYR A 3 -25.31 14.47 -17.15
N PRO A 4 -26.31 13.86 -16.49
CA PRO A 4 -27.50 14.60 -16.06
C PRO A 4 -27.13 15.58 -14.95
N PHE A 5 -27.18 16.89 -15.23
CA PHE A 5 -26.88 17.94 -14.26
C PHE A 5 -27.97 18.04 -13.18
N ARG A 6 -27.54 18.16 -11.92
CA ARG A 6 -28.43 18.43 -10.78
C ARG A 6 -27.98 19.68 -10.04
N GLU A 7 -28.85 20.68 -9.99
CA GLU A 7 -28.62 21.91 -9.21
C GLU A 7 -28.74 21.65 -7.71
N TYR A 8 -28.00 22.41 -6.93
CA TYR A 8 -28.00 22.30 -5.47
C TYR A 8 -29.35 22.78 -4.95
N ASP A 9 -29.97 21.99 -4.07
CA ASP A 9 -31.26 22.32 -3.47
C ASP A 9 -31.13 22.35 -1.94
N GLY A 10 -31.33 23.52 -1.33
CA GLY A 10 -31.24 23.68 0.12
C GLY A 10 -32.41 23.06 0.90
N ASN A 11 -33.47 22.60 0.20
CA ASN A 11 -34.65 22.01 0.82
C ASN A 11 -34.53 20.49 1.01
N ILE A 12 -33.48 19.86 0.49
CA ILE A 12 -33.25 18.42 0.58
C ILE A 12 -32.06 18.12 1.51
N PRO A 13 -32.03 16.91 2.13
CA PRO A 13 -30.92 16.51 2.98
C PRO A 13 -29.54 16.69 2.31
N PRO A 14 -28.53 17.24 3.01
CA PRO A 14 -27.21 17.48 2.41
C PRO A 14 -26.53 16.24 1.84
N VAL A 15 -26.80 15.05 2.42
CA VAL A 15 -26.24 13.77 1.94
C VAL A 15 -26.66 13.41 0.51
N ILE A 16 -27.78 13.97 0.02
CA ILE A 16 -28.24 13.77 -1.36
C ILE A 16 -27.90 14.94 -2.29
N ASN A 17 -27.22 15.98 -1.77
CA ASN A 17 -26.65 17.07 -2.55
C ASN A 17 -25.19 16.78 -2.93
N PRO A 18 -24.65 17.44 -3.97
CA PRO A 18 -23.23 17.44 -4.27
C PRO A 18 -22.40 18.01 -3.11
N ARG A 19 -21.20 17.46 -2.89
CA ARG A 19 -20.27 17.93 -1.85
C ARG A 19 -19.53 19.18 -2.31
N LEU A 20 -20.05 20.35 -1.93
CA LEU A 20 -19.57 21.67 -2.37
C LEU A 20 -18.07 21.89 -2.15
N ASP A 21 -17.48 21.31 -1.09
CA ASP A 21 -16.05 21.45 -0.77
C ASP A 21 -15.10 20.88 -1.83
N TYR A 22 -15.61 20.03 -2.73
CA TYR A 22 -14.85 19.41 -3.82
C TYR A 22 -15.38 19.82 -5.20
N MET A 23 -16.49 20.56 -5.25
CA MET A 23 -17.14 20.90 -6.52
C MET A 23 -16.31 21.89 -7.33
N ALA A 24 -16.28 21.64 -8.64
CA ALA A 24 -15.59 22.51 -9.58
C ALA A 24 -16.36 23.81 -9.86
N PRO A 25 -15.68 24.95 -10.13
CA PRO A 25 -16.33 26.24 -10.34
C PRO A 25 -17.36 26.28 -11.48
N GLU A 26 -17.15 25.48 -12.54
CA GLU A 26 -18.08 25.35 -13.67
C GLU A 26 -19.47 24.84 -13.28
N TYR A 27 -19.60 24.19 -12.11
CA TYR A 27 -20.89 23.83 -11.54
C TYR A 27 -21.79 25.05 -11.34
N HIS A 28 -21.22 26.17 -10.88
CA HIS A 28 -21.94 27.42 -10.70
C HIS A 28 -22.01 28.23 -12.00
N THR A 29 -20.88 28.36 -12.70
CA THR A 29 -20.74 29.35 -13.79
C THR A 29 -21.33 28.86 -15.11
N ILE A 30 -21.26 27.56 -15.39
CA ILE A 30 -21.70 26.95 -16.66
C ILE A 30 -22.91 26.02 -16.43
N LYS A 31 -23.18 25.62 -15.17
CA LYS A 31 -24.20 24.63 -14.81
C LYS A 31 -24.00 23.30 -15.55
N SER A 32 -22.75 22.88 -15.63
CA SER A 32 -22.35 21.59 -16.19
C SER A 32 -21.19 21.01 -15.40
N TYR A 33 -20.98 19.71 -15.57
CA TYR A 33 -19.76 19.05 -15.14
C TYR A 33 -19.38 17.99 -16.17
N ASP A 34 -18.07 17.78 -16.29
CA ASP A 34 -17.47 16.79 -17.16
C ASP A 34 -16.28 16.13 -16.46
N THR A 35 -15.46 15.40 -17.21
CA THR A 35 -14.26 14.73 -16.68
C THR A 35 -13.24 15.72 -16.10
N GLN A 36 -13.21 16.97 -16.55
CA GLN A 36 -12.32 17.98 -15.99
C GLN A 36 -12.82 18.47 -14.63
N SER A 37 -14.13 18.40 -14.35
CA SER A 37 -14.68 18.66 -13.01
C SER A 37 -14.21 17.61 -12.00
N ASP A 38 -14.04 16.35 -12.42
CA ASP A 38 -13.43 15.30 -11.59
C ASP A 38 -11.96 15.64 -11.27
N MET A 39 -11.22 16.17 -12.25
CA MET A 39 -9.83 16.58 -12.06
C MET A 39 -9.69 17.74 -11.06
N PHE A 40 -10.64 18.69 -11.04
CA PHE A 40 -10.67 19.72 -9.99
C PHE A 40 -10.91 19.11 -8.61
N SER A 41 -11.88 18.21 -8.51
CA SER A 41 -12.21 17.50 -7.27
C SER A 41 -11.00 16.72 -6.73
N LEU A 42 -10.22 16.11 -7.63
CA LEU A 42 -8.95 15.46 -7.30
C LEU A 42 -7.92 16.45 -6.72
N GLY A 43 -7.81 17.66 -7.30
CA GLY A 43 -6.95 18.71 -6.76
C GLY A 43 -7.32 19.10 -5.32
N MET A 44 -8.62 19.24 -5.05
CA MET A 44 -9.14 19.53 -3.70
C MET A 44 -8.87 18.37 -2.73
N LEU A 45 -9.00 17.12 -3.18
CA LEU A 45 -8.70 15.93 -2.40
C LEU A 45 -7.21 15.83 -2.04
N ILE A 46 -6.31 16.05 -3.00
CA ILE A 46 -4.86 16.04 -2.76
C ILE A 46 -4.52 17.10 -1.72
N TYR A 47 -5.05 18.31 -1.85
CA TYR A 47 -4.86 19.36 -0.87
C TYR A 47 -5.34 18.93 0.52
N ALA A 48 -6.56 18.40 0.63
CA ALA A 48 -7.13 17.97 1.90
C ALA A 48 -6.28 16.86 2.57
N LEU A 49 -5.75 15.91 1.80
CA LEU A 49 -4.86 14.86 2.33
C LEU A 49 -3.63 15.45 3.02
N TYR A 50 -3.01 16.47 2.44
CA TYR A 50 -1.86 17.16 3.03
C TYR A 50 -2.23 18.21 4.08
N ASN A 51 -3.48 18.64 4.12
CA ASN A 51 -4.00 19.64 5.06
C ASN A 51 -4.88 19.02 6.16
N HIS A 52 -4.52 17.82 6.63
CA HIS A 52 -5.21 17.13 7.73
C HIS A 52 -6.73 16.97 7.55
N GLY A 53 -7.16 16.70 6.32
CA GLY A 53 -8.55 16.50 5.94
C GLY A 53 -9.33 17.78 5.64
N LYS A 54 -8.72 18.96 5.79
CA LYS A 54 -9.38 20.25 5.53
C LYS A 54 -9.19 20.70 4.09
N THR A 55 -10.28 20.98 3.40
CA THR A 55 -10.27 21.54 2.04
C THR A 55 -9.76 22.98 2.04
N LEU A 56 -9.47 23.51 0.85
CA LEU A 56 -9.01 24.90 0.69
C LEU A 56 -10.04 25.91 1.24
N ASN A 57 -11.32 25.57 1.12
CA ASN A 57 -12.43 26.30 1.70
C ASN A 57 -13.44 25.28 2.24
N GLU A 58 -13.98 25.57 3.41
CA GLU A 58 -14.99 24.75 4.09
C GLU A 58 -16.36 25.40 3.89
N CYS A 59 -17.07 24.94 2.87
CA CYS A 59 -18.39 25.41 2.49
C CYS A 59 -19.48 24.90 3.43
N HIS A 60 -19.29 23.74 4.09
CA HIS A 60 -20.25 23.16 5.04
C HIS A 60 -21.70 23.13 4.51
N ASP A 61 -21.85 22.61 3.28
CA ASP A 61 -23.12 22.55 2.56
C ASP A 61 -23.79 23.93 2.32
N ASN A 62 -23.08 25.05 2.49
CA ASN A 62 -23.57 26.40 2.20
C ASN A 62 -23.18 26.84 0.78
N TYR A 63 -24.19 26.98 -0.09
CA TYR A 63 -23.98 27.37 -1.49
C TYR A 63 -23.40 28.78 -1.66
N SER A 64 -23.71 29.73 -0.77
CA SER A 64 -23.12 31.07 -0.82
C SER A 64 -21.63 31.06 -0.51
N LEU A 65 -21.16 30.18 0.38
CA LEU A 65 -19.73 29.99 0.65
C LEU A 65 -19.02 29.36 -0.55
N PHE A 66 -19.69 28.46 -1.27
CA PHE A 66 -19.17 27.90 -2.53
C PHE A 66 -19.01 28.97 -3.62
N ILE A 67 -19.97 29.88 -3.79
CA ILE A 67 -19.83 31.00 -4.74
C ILE A 67 -18.62 31.87 -4.36
N LYS A 68 -18.47 32.19 -3.08
CA LYS A 68 -17.31 32.94 -2.58
C LYS A 68 -15.99 32.22 -2.87
N MET A 69 -15.95 30.91 -2.68
CA MET A 69 -14.79 30.07 -3.03
C MET A 69 -14.43 30.22 -4.52
N CYS A 70 -15.41 30.14 -5.42
CA CYS A 70 -15.19 30.34 -6.86
C CYS A 70 -14.58 31.71 -7.17
N ASP A 71 -15.00 32.76 -6.47
CA ASP A 71 -14.42 34.09 -6.62
C ASP A 71 -12.99 34.18 -6.06
N ASP A 72 -12.74 33.60 -4.89
CA ASP A 72 -11.42 33.58 -4.25
C ASP A 72 -10.38 32.81 -5.09
N LEU A 73 -10.81 31.86 -5.90
CA LEU A 73 -9.96 31.13 -6.85
C LEU A 73 -9.46 32.00 -8.01
N LYS A 74 -10.12 33.12 -8.33
CA LYS A 74 -9.64 34.08 -9.35
C LYS A 74 -8.32 34.73 -8.95
N ALA A 75 -8.10 34.89 -7.65
CA ALA A 75 -6.87 35.42 -7.07
C ALA A 75 -6.00 34.31 -6.45
N PHE A 76 -6.18 33.05 -6.89
CA PHE A 76 -5.48 31.91 -6.30
C PHE A 76 -3.97 32.01 -6.48
N ASN A 77 -3.24 31.80 -5.38
CA ASN A 77 -1.78 31.85 -5.35
C ASN A 77 -1.20 30.52 -4.87
N THR A 78 0.02 30.22 -5.30
CA THR A 78 0.70 28.96 -4.95
C THR A 78 1.04 28.88 -3.45
N THR A 79 1.11 30.02 -2.74
CA THR A 79 1.37 30.05 -1.29
C THR A 79 0.27 29.38 -0.47
N LYS A 80 -0.98 29.38 -0.95
CA LYS A 80 -2.08 28.61 -0.37
C LYS A 80 -1.84 27.09 -0.43
N LEU A 81 -0.97 26.61 -1.31
CA LEU A 81 -0.60 25.19 -1.46
C LEU A 81 0.71 24.83 -0.74
N SER A 82 1.15 25.62 0.23
CA SER A 82 2.41 25.38 0.95
C SER A 82 2.47 24.03 1.69
N VAL A 83 1.32 23.51 2.12
CA VAL A 83 1.18 22.18 2.74
C VAL A 83 1.38 21.02 1.75
N VAL A 84 1.19 21.25 0.46
CA VAL A 84 1.36 20.24 -0.59
C VAL A 84 2.85 20.11 -0.92
N PRO A 85 3.38 18.87 -1.09
CA PRO A 85 4.76 18.64 -1.51
C PRO A 85 5.13 19.41 -2.77
N VAL A 86 6.34 19.97 -2.79
CA VAL A 86 6.81 20.87 -3.85
C VAL A 86 6.76 20.17 -5.21
N GLU A 87 7.03 18.87 -5.23
CA GLU A 87 7.11 18.00 -6.41
C GLU A 87 5.77 17.88 -7.17
N VAL A 88 4.63 18.03 -6.47
CA VAL A 88 3.28 17.92 -7.06
C VAL A 88 2.51 19.24 -7.01
N ARG A 89 3.03 20.25 -6.30
CA ARG A 89 2.34 21.52 -6.03
C ARG A 89 1.86 22.25 -7.28
N ASP A 90 2.71 22.35 -8.30
CA ASP A 90 2.36 23.04 -9.55
C ASP A 90 1.27 22.28 -10.33
N HIS A 91 1.30 20.95 -10.31
CA HIS A 91 0.25 20.13 -10.91
C HIS A 91 -1.07 20.27 -10.15
N VAL A 92 -1.06 20.33 -8.81
CA VAL A 92 -2.27 20.62 -8.01
C VAL A 92 -2.81 22.01 -8.32
N LYS A 93 -1.94 23.02 -8.49
CA LYS A 93 -2.36 24.34 -8.94
C LYS A 93 -3.07 24.29 -10.29
N MET A 94 -2.57 23.50 -11.24
CA MET A 94 -3.23 23.31 -12.54
C MET A 94 -4.59 22.63 -12.39
N LEU A 95 -4.71 21.59 -11.57
CA LEU A 95 -5.99 20.92 -11.27
C LEU A 95 -7.03 21.90 -10.70
N LEU A 96 -6.60 22.84 -9.86
CA LEU A 96 -7.45 23.86 -9.24
C LEU A 96 -7.72 25.09 -10.14
N SER A 97 -7.40 25.00 -11.44
CA SER A 97 -7.69 26.09 -12.39
C SER A 97 -9.19 26.31 -12.55
N LEU A 98 -9.60 27.58 -12.62
CA LEU A 98 -10.99 27.97 -12.92
C LEU A 98 -11.45 27.49 -14.31
N LYS A 99 -10.52 27.45 -15.26
CA LYS A 99 -10.75 27.02 -16.64
C LYS A 99 -10.53 25.51 -16.76
N PRO A 100 -11.56 24.71 -17.06
CA PRO A 100 -11.44 23.26 -17.17
C PRO A 100 -10.35 22.82 -18.16
N GLU A 101 -10.16 23.55 -19.26
CA GLU A 101 -9.19 23.26 -20.32
C GLU A 101 -7.71 23.42 -19.90
N LEU A 102 -7.44 24.06 -18.76
CA LEU A 102 -6.08 24.21 -18.22
C LEU A 102 -5.68 23.07 -17.28
N ARG A 103 -6.64 22.22 -16.88
CA ARG A 103 -6.37 21.09 -15.99
C ARG A 103 -5.81 19.92 -16.82
N PRO A 104 -4.77 19.20 -16.34
CA PRO A 104 -4.32 17.99 -17.00
C PRO A 104 -5.43 16.93 -16.97
N ASP A 105 -5.49 16.09 -18.01
CA ASP A 105 -6.34 14.90 -17.96
C ASP A 105 -5.76 13.84 -17.00
N SER A 106 -6.56 12.82 -16.67
CA SER A 106 -6.16 11.78 -15.72
C SER A 106 -4.93 10.98 -16.17
N GLY A 107 -4.77 10.75 -17.48
CA GLY A 107 -3.64 10.03 -18.05
C GLY A 107 -2.35 10.86 -18.03
N GLN A 108 -2.46 12.17 -18.23
CA GLN A 108 -1.34 13.11 -18.07
C GLN A 108 -0.93 13.22 -16.61
N PHE A 109 -1.90 13.38 -15.70
CA PHE A 109 -1.64 13.55 -14.27
C PHE A 109 -1.03 12.29 -13.65
N ALA A 110 -1.45 11.09 -14.06
CA ALA A 110 -0.87 9.83 -13.58
C ALA A 110 0.62 9.64 -13.95
N LYS A 111 1.12 10.35 -14.95
CA LYS A 111 2.50 10.24 -15.47
C LYS A 111 3.48 11.23 -14.84
N ILE A 112 3.05 12.04 -13.87
CA ILE A 112 3.96 12.99 -13.23
C ILE A 112 5.03 12.23 -12.43
N PRO A 113 6.29 12.71 -12.39
CA PRO A 113 7.38 12.03 -11.69
C PRO A 113 7.10 11.76 -10.21
N PHE A 114 6.24 12.56 -9.58
CA PHE A 114 5.82 12.36 -8.20
C PHE A 114 5.18 10.99 -7.94
N PHE A 115 4.48 10.41 -8.92
CA PHE A 115 3.89 9.07 -8.79
C PHE A 115 4.84 7.94 -9.21
N GLU A 116 6.04 8.26 -9.70
CA GLU A 116 7.06 7.27 -10.06
C GLU A 116 7.86 6.77 -8.85
N ASP A 117 7.16 6.39 -7.79
CA ASP A 117 7.77 5.84 -6.59
C ASP A 117 8.12 4.34 -6.77
N VAL A 118 9.29 3.95 -6.23
CA VAL A 118 9.76 2.56 -6.27
C VAL A 118 8.82 1.65 -5.49
N GLY A 119 8.23 2.12 -4.39
CA GLY A 119 7.23 1.39 -3.62
C GLY A 119 5.98 1.09 -4.45
N THR A 120 5.43 2.10 -5.12
CA THR A 120 4.28 1.93 -6.04
C THR A 120 4.58 0.91 -7.14
N LYS A 121 5.70 1.07 -7.86
CA LYS A 121 6.10 0.14 -8.93
C LYS A 121 6.31 -1.29 -8.41
N THR A 122 6.86 -1.42 -7.20
CA THR A 122 7.04 -2.72 -6.53
C THR A 122 5.70 -3.37 -6.20
N LEU A 123 4.73 -2.61 -5.68
CA LEU A 123 3.40 -3.12 -5.36
C LEU A 123 2.60 -3.50 -6.61
N GLU A 124 2.73 -2.73 -7.69
CA GLU A 124 2.14 -3.07 -8.99
C GLU A 124 2.73 -4.35 -9.56
N TYR A 125 4.06 -4.48 -9.53
CA TYR A 125 4.72 -5.70 -9.99
C TYR A 125 4.32 -6.91 -9.13
N LEU A 126 4.21 -6.74 -7.81
CA LEU A 126 3.73 -7.77 -6.87
C LEU A 126 2.37 -8.33 -7.28
N ASP A 127 1.44 -7.49 -7.76
CA ASP A 127 0.11 -7.92 -8.24
C ASP A 127 0.18 -8.73 -9.55
N SER A 128 1.24 -8.56 -10.35
CA SER A 128 1.45 -9.26 -11.62
C SER A 128 2.26 -10.57 -11.50
N LEU A 129 2.87 -10.84 -10.34
CA LEU A 129 3.83 -11.94 -10.16
C LEU A 129 3.30 -13.33 -10.47
N PHE A 130 1.98 -13.55 -10.39
CA PHE A 130 1.39 -14.86 -10.65
C PHE A 130 1.69 -15.37 -12.06
N GLN A 131 1.86 -14.47 -13.04
CA GLN A 131 2.13 -14.82 -14.44
C GLN A 131 3.63 -14.96 -14.74
N VAL A 132 4.49 -14.69 -13.76
CA VAL A 132 5.95 -14.65 -13.90
C VAL A 132 6.54 -16.01 -13.54
N ASP A 133 7.61 -16.41 -14.24
CA ASP A 133 8.33 -17.65 -13.94
C ASP A 133 9.10 -17.59 -12.62
N ASN A 134 9.45 -18.77 -12.07
CA ASN A 134 10.10 -18.87 -10.76
C ASN A 134 11.48 -18.19 -10.70
N LEU A 135 12.24 -18.18 -11.80
CA LEU A 135 13.58 -17.57 -11.80
C LEU A 135 13.45 -16.06 -11.63
N GLN A 136 12.61 -15.41 -12.43
CA GLN A 136 12.35 -13.96 -12.33
C GLN A 136 11.72 -13.59 -10.98
N ARG A 137 10.74 -14.37 -10.50
CA ARG A 137 10.16 -14.18 -9.14
C ARG A 137 11.22 -14.25 -8.05
N SER A 138 12.14 -15.21 -8.12
CA SER A 138 13.20 -15.35 -7.11
C SER A 138 14.12 -14.13 -7.08
N MET A 139 14.44 -13.54 -8.25
CA MET A 139 15.24 -12.32 -8.35
C MET A 139 14.50 -11.12 -7.76
N PHE A 140 13.19 -11.01 -8.01
CA PHE A 140 12.36 -9.97 -7.42
C PHE A 140 12.31 -10.06 -5.89
N TYR A 141 12.05 -11.25 -5.32
CA TYR A 141 12.02 -11.39 -3.86
C TYR A 141 13.37 -11.09 -3.21
N LYS A 142 14.49 -11.36 -3.89
CA LYS A 142 15.82 -10.97 -3.41
C LYS A 142 16.05 -9.46 -3.41
N SER A 143 15.38 -8.70 -4.28
CA SER A 143 15.52 -7.24 -4.35
C SER A 143 14.57 -6.51 -3.39
N LEU A 144 13.49 -7.17 -2.95
CA LEU A 144 12.44 -6.59 -2.10
C LEU A 144 12.91 -5.96 -0.77
N PRO A 145 13.98 -6.43 -0.08
CA PRO A 145 14.45 -5.80 1.16
C PRO A 145 14.71 -4.29 1.06
N GLN A 146 15.22 -3.83 -0.10
CA GLN A 146 15.53 -2.40 -0.31
C GLN A 146 14.28 -1.50 -0.36
N VAL A 147 13.10 -2.10 -0.56
CA VAL A 147 11.81 -1.41 -0.67
C VAL A 147 11.00 -1.51 0.62
N ILE A 148 11.03 -2.67 1.29
CA ILE A 148 10.33 -2.91 2.58
C ILE A 148 10.64 -1.81 3.59
N ASP A 149 11.89 -1.35 3.62
CA ASP A 149 12.38 -0.33 4.54
C ASP A 149 11.77 1.06 4.33
N LYS A 150 11.26 1.33 3.13
CA LYS A 150 10.68 2.62 2.75
C LYS A 150 9.16 2.63 2.82
N LEU A 151 8.53 1.45 2.88
CA LEU A 151 7.08 1.32 2.90
C LEU A 151 6.52 1.45 4.31
N PRO A 152 5.33 2.05 4.47
CA PRO A 152 4.64 2.06 5.76
C PRO A 152 4.41 0.65 6.29
N MET A 153 4.54 0.46 7.61
CA MET A 153 4.43 -0.86 8.23
C MET A 153 3.12 -1.59 7.88
N ARG A 154 2.01 -0.84 7.80
CA ARG A 154 0.71 -1.38 7.38
C ARG A 154 0.76 -2.00 5.98
N VAL A 155 1.47 -1.37 5.03
CA VAL A 155 1.64 -1.91 3.66
C VAL A 155 2.49 -3.18 3.71
N ASN A 156 3.58 -3.17 4.47
CA ASN A 156 4.42 -4.36 4.65
C ASN A 156 3.62 -5.54 5.22
N LEU A 157 2.77 -5.31 6.23
CA LEU A 157 1.96 -6.36 6.86
C LEU A 157 0.81 -6.83 5.97
N GLN A 158 0.05 -5.91 5.38
CA GLN A 158 -1.22 -6.25 4.70
C GLN A 158 -1.05 -6.60 3.23
N ARG A 159 -0.05 -6.02 2.55
CA ARG A 159 0.21 -6.22 1.13
C ARG A 159 1.39 -7.17 0.92
N ILE A 160 2.57 -6.79 1.40
CA ILE A 160 3.79 -7.56 1.13
C ILE A 160 3.74 -8.94 1.79
N ALA A 161 3.57 -9.00 3.11
CA ALA A 161 3.53 -10.28 3.83
C ALA A 161 2.39 -11.20 3.36
N SER A 162 1.24 -10.64 2.99
CA SER A 162 0.15 -11.42 2.39
C SER A 162 0.53 -12.03 1.05
N ALA A 163 1.25 -11.30 0.18
CA ALA A 163 1.75 -11.86 -1.07
C ALA A 163 2.83 -12.92 -0.85
N LEU A 164 3.74 -12.71 0.09
CA LEU A 164 4.78 -13.70 0.45
C LEU A 164 4.17 -15.01 0.97
N GLU A 165 3.06 -14.95 1.71
CA GLU A 165 2.36 -16.14 2.19
C GLU A 165 1.84 -17.03 1.06
N LEU A 166 1.37 -16.44 -0.04
CA LEU A 166 0.87 -17.20 -1.18
C LEU A 166 1.96 -18.11 -1.79
N GLU A 167 3.24 -17.77 -1.60
CA GLU A 167 4.38 -18.54 -2.08
C GLU A 167 4.75 -19.70 -1.17
N PHE A 168 4.23 -19.75 0.06
CA PHE A 168 4.56 -20.82 1.00
C PHE A 168 4.05 -22.19 0.53
N ILE A 169 3.13 -22.25 -0.42
CA ILE A 169 2.72 -23.50 -1.05
C ILE A 169 3.78 -24.10 -1.99
N ASN A 170 4.78 -23.32 -2.41
CA ASN A 170 5.84 -23.74 -3.31
C ASN A 170 7.19 -23.84 -2.55
N PRO A 171 7.61 -25.03 -2.11
CA PRO A 171 8.83 -25.21 -1.30
C PRO A 171 10.10 -24.65 -1.94
N GLU A 172 10.20 -24.65 -3.28
CA GLU A 172 11.35 -24.11 -4.01
C GLU A 172 11.45 -22.58 -3.92
N MET A 173 10.32 -21.89 -3.70
CA MET A 173 10.28 -20.43 -3.56
C MET A 173 10.46 -19.95 -2.11
N VAL A 174 10.12 -20.78 -1.12
CA VAL A 174 10.18 -20.44 0.31
C VAL A 174 11.52 -19.81 0.72
N PRO A 175 12.70 -20.33 0.31
CA PRO A 175 13.99 -19.74 0.68
C PRO A 175 14.18 -18.28 0.24
N PHE A 176 13.48 -17.84 -0.80
CA PHE A 176 13.57 -16.47 -1.32
C PHE A 176 12.57 -15.52 -0.67
N VAL A 177 11.40 -16.02 -0.25
CA VAL A 177 10.34 -15.19 0.37
C VAL A 177 10.46 -15.08 1.88
N LEU A 178 10.92 -16.13 2.54
CA LEU A 178 10.98 -16.21 3.99
C LEU A 178 11.90 -15.16 4.64
N PRO A 179 13.08 -14.82 4.07
CA PRO A 179 13.90 -13.72 4.59
C PRO A 179 13.16 -12.38 4.62
N ASN A 180 12.34 -12.10 3.60
CA ASN A 180 11.53 -10.89 3.55
C ASN A 180 10.44 -10.88 4.63
N MET A 181 9.81 -12.03 4.89
CA MET A 181 8.84 -12.17 5.98
C MET A 181 9.49 -11.87 7.34
N PHE A 182 10.71 -12.36 7.57
CA PHE A 182 11.44 -12.07 8.81
C PHE A 182 11.91 -10.62 8.93
N LEU A 183 12.29 -9.98 7.82
CA LEU A 183 12.61 -8.55 7.82
C LEU A 183 11.41 -7.72 8.27
N ILE A 184 10.20 -8.05 7.80
CA ILE A 184 8.96 -7.41 8.25
C ILE A 184 8.69 -7.77 9.71
N ALA A 185 8.92 -9.02 10.12
CA ALA A 185 8.74 -9.48 11.49
C ALA A 185 9.61 -8.74 12.49
N GLU A 186 10.86 -8.42 12.13
CA GLU A 186 11.79 -7.68 12.98
C GLU A 186 11.25 -6.29 13.30
N LYS A 187 10.68 -5.61 12.30
CA LYS A 187 10.14 -4.25 12.41
C LYS A 187 8.75 -4.16 13.06
N ALA A 188 7.98 -5.25 13.01
CA ALA A 188 6.64 -5.32 13.59
C ALA A 188 6.68 -5.19 15.12
N SER A 189 5.66 -4.58 15.72
CA SER A 189 5.41 -4.76 17.15
C SER A 189 5.10 -6.24 17.48
N ASN A 190 5.16 -6.61 18.77
CA ASN A 190 4.80 -7.96 19.20
C ASN A 190 3.34 -8.31 18.85
N GLU A 191 2.44 -7.36 19.00
CA GLU A 191 1.01 -7.51 18.67
C GLU A 191 0.81 -7.73 17.17
N GLU A 192 1.46 -6.92 16.33
CA GLU A 192 1.40 -7.06 14.87
C GLU A 192 2.03 -8.38 14.40
N TYR A 193 3.16 -8.77 14.97
CA TYR A 193 3.80 -10.05 14.66
C TYR A 193 2.86 -11.22 14.96
N GLN A 194 2.30 -11.28 16.18
CA GLN A 194 1.42 -12.38 16.59
C GLN A 194 0.12 -12.42 15.77
N LYS A 195 -0.42 -11.24 15.41
CA LYS A 195 -1.67 -11.14 14.66
C LYS A 195 -1.52 -11.42 13.17
N TYR A 196 -0.48 -10.90 12.55
CA TYR A 196 -0.36 -10.86 11.08
C TYR A 196 0.74 -11.75 10.52
N ILE A 197 1.82 -12.03 11.25
CA ILE A 197 3.00 -12.71 10.69
C ILE A 197 3.08 -14.15 11.18
N PHE A 198 3.01 -14.37 12.49
CA PHE A 198 3.17 -15.68 13.09
C PHE A 198 2.18 -16.74 12.55
N PRO A 199 0.88 -16.42 12.32
CA PRO A 199 -0.05 -17.38 11.71
C PRO A 199 0.39 -17.85 10.32
N LYS A 200 1.04 -16.97 9.54
CA LYS A 200 1.58 -17.27 8.21
C LYS A 200 2.80 -18.19 8.34
N LEU A 201 3.70 -17.91 9.28
CA LEU A 201 4.90 -18.74 9.55
C LEU A 201 4.55 -20.18 9.97
N LYS A 202 3.42 -20.40 10.67
CA LYS A 202 2.95 -21.75 11.02
C LYS A 202 2.78 -22.67 9.80
N GLN A 203 2.55 -22.12 8.60
CA GLN A 203 2.47 -22.92 7.37
C GLN A 203 3.84 -23.43 6.94
N VAL A 204 4.87 -22.59 7.07
CA VAL A 204 6.25 -22.93 6.72
C VAL A 204 6.79 -24.04 7.62
N PHE A 205 6.46 -24.02 8.91
CA PHE A 205 6.91 -25.05 9.86
C PHE A 205 6.46 -26.46 9.47
N LYS A 206 5.35 -26.60 8.72
CA LYS A 206 4.84 -27.89 8.24
C LYS A 206 5.63 -28.43 7.04
N ILE A 207 6.24 -27.56 6.24
CA ILE A 207 7.00 -27.92 5.02
C ILE A 207 8.30 -28.64 5.38
N GLN A 208 8.82 -28.42 6.58
CA GLN A 208 10.13 -28.90 7.02
C GLN A 208 10.20 -30.39 7.31
N LYS A 209 9.08 -31.11 7.21
CA LYS A 209 9.05 -32.55 7.38
C LYS A 209 9.27 -33.20 6.01
N PRO A 210 10.49 -33.67 5.66
CA PRO A 210 10.63 -34.51 4.49
C PRO A 210 9.71 -35.74 4.63
N PRO A 211 9.10 -36.23 3.53
CA PRO A 211 8.42 -37.52 3.56
C PRO A 211 9.38 -38.56 4.16
N GLN A 212 8.93 -39.30 5.18
CA GLN A 212 9.80 -40.23 5.91
C GLN A 212 10.54 -41.16 4.93
N GLY A 213 11.87 -41.17 5.01
CA GLY A 213 12.74 -42.00 4.16
C GLY A 213 13.28 -41.31 2.88
N SER A 214 13.07 -40.01 2.69
CA SER A 214 13.66 -39.24 1.59
C SER A 214 14.64 -38.17 2.11
N SER A 215 15.80 -38.05 1.46
CA SER A 215 16.73 -36.93 1.71
C SER A 215 15.98 -35.62 1.48
N ALA A 216 16.05 -34.70 2.45
CA ALA A 216 15.39 -33.40 2.34
C ALA A 216 15.85 -32.68 1.06
N SER A 217 14.92 -32.19 0.25
CA SER A 217 15.24 -31.35 -0.91
C SER A 217 16.12 -30.17 -0.46
N GLY A 218 17.06 -29.73 -1.30
CA GLY A 218 17.96 -28.63 -0.97
C GLY A 218 17.24 -27.33 -0.58
N SER A 219 16.01 -27.13 -1.07
CA SER A 219 15.13 -26.01 -0.70
C SER A 219 14.56 -26.13 0.72
N VAL A 220 14.21 -27.33 1.16
CA VAL A 220 13.74 -27.61 2.53
C VAL A 220 14.86 -27.37 3.54
N MET A 221 16.08 -27.79 3.21
CA MET A 221 17.26 -27.55 4.05
C MET A 221 17.55 -26.04 4.19
N GLN A 222 17.53 -25.29 3.09
CA GLN A 222 17.70 -23.83 3.12
C GLN A 222 16.61 -23.14 3.94
N THR A 223 15.36 -23.59 3.83
CA THR A 223 14.24 -23.09 4.64
C THR A 223 14.50 -23.31 6.13
N LEU A 224 14.99 -24.48 6.51
CA LEU A 224 15.35 -24.81 7.89
C LEU A 224 16.47 -23.91 8.42
N LEU A 225 17.53 -23.71 7.65
CA LEU A 225 18.61 -22.79 8.00
C LEU A 225 18.13 -21.35 8.23
N ILE A 226 17.21 -20.86 7.38
CA ILE A 226 16.63 -19.52 7.53
C ILE A 226 15.82 -19.41 8.82
N LEU A 227 15.02 -20.43 9.17
CA LEU A 227 14.31 -20.46 10.46
C LEU A 227 15.27 -20.46 11.64
N MET A 228 16.31 -21.31 11.61
CA MET A 228 17.31 -21.39 12.68
C MET A 228 18.06 -20.07 12.86
N ARG A 229 18.43 -19.38 11.77
CA ARG A 229 19.05 -18.06 11.84
C ARG A 229 18.15 -17.01 12.49
N ASN A 230 16.83 -17.13 12.33
CA ASN A 230 15.84 -16.20 12.90
C ASN A 230 15.22 -16.70 14.21
N MET A 231 15.82 -17.72 14.84
CA MET A 231 15.25 -18.35 16.04
C MET A 231 15.09 -17.38 17.21
N ASN A 232 16.08 -16.51 17.45
CA ASN A 232 16.02 -15.51 18.52
C ASN A 232 14.80 -14.58 18.36
N LEU A 233 14.57 -14.09 17.14
CA LEU A 233 13.41 -13.26 16.84
C LEU A 233 12.09 -13.99 17.11
N MET A 234 11.98 -15.26 16.65
CA MET A 234 10.79 -16.07 16.88
C MET A 234 10.55 -16.33 18.37
N LEU A 235 11.58 -16.70 19.13
CA LEU A 235 11.47 -16.94 20.57
C LEU A 235 11.12 -15.67 21.36
N THR A 236 11.62 -14.51 20.92
CA THR A 236 11.38 -13.24 21.62
C THR A 236 9.97 -12.70 21.37
N LYS A 237 9.42 -12.87 20.16
CA LYS A 237 8.10 -12.29 19.78
C LYS A 237 6.91 -13.24 19.95
N THR A 238 7.17 -14.53 20.14
CA THR A 238 6.12 -15.57 20.22
C THR A 238 5.80 -15.91 21.69
N PRO A 239 4.51 -16.03 22.08
CA PRO A 239 4.13 -16.44 23.43
C PRO A 239 4.64 -17.85 23.79
N PRO A 240 4.90 -18.15 25.08
CA PRO A 240 5.47 -19.44 25.51
C PRO A 240 4.69 -20.68 25.06
N GLU A 241 3.36 -20.61 25.02
CA GLU A 241 2.53 -21.74 24.60
C GLU A 241 2.69 -22.05 23.11
N ASP A 242 2.73 -21.01 22.28
CA ASP A 242 2.99 -21.14 20.85
C ASP A 242 4.44 -21.58 20.57
N ILE A 243 5.41 -21.18 21.39
CA ILE A 243 6.81 -21.66 21.29
C ILE A 243 6.84 -23.19 21.44
N LYS A 244 6.24 -23.71 22.51
CA LYS A 244 6.21 -25.15 22.78
C LYS A 244 5.50 -25.91 21.65
N GLN A 245 4.37 -25.37 21.18
CA GLN A 245 3.53 -26.04 20.20
C GLN A 245 4.11 -26.01 18.77
N HIS A 246 4.78 -24.92 18.38
CA HIS A 246 5.11 -24.67 16.99
C HIS A 246 6.59 -24.46 16.71
N ILE A 247 7.36 -23.85 17.62
CA ILE A 247 8.76 -23.51 17.38
C ILE A 247 9.70 -24.63 17.84
N LEU A 248 9.48 -25.24 19.01
CA LEU A 248 10.33 -26.35 19.46
C LEU A 248 10.37 -27.53 18.47
N PRO A 249 9.26 -27.95 17.85
CA PRO A 249 9.30 -28.99 16.81
C PRO A 249 10.22 -28.66 15.64
N VAL A 250 10.33 -27.38 15.25
CA VAL A 250 11.26 -26.93 14.20
C VAL A 250 12.71 -27.16 14.63
N VAL A 251 13.04 -26.84 15.88
CA VAL A 251 14.39 -27.04 16.43
C VAL A 251 14.76 -28.52 16.50
N TYR A 252 13.84 -29.37 16.95
CA TYR A 252 14.10 -30.81 16.99
C TYR A 252 14.32 -31.38 15.58
N ASN A 253 13.49 -30.99 14.61
CA ASN A 253 13.69 -31.39 13.21
C ASN A 253 15.02 -30.90 12.63
N ALA A 254 15.53 -29.74 13.07
CA ALA A 254 16.83 -29.23 12.65
C ALA A 254 17.99 -30.09 13.17
N LEU A 255 17.91 -30.54 14.42
CA LEU A 255 18.93 -31.39 15.05
C LEU A 255 18.96 -32.80 14.44
N ASP A 256 17.79 -33.33 14.08
CA ASP A 256 17.64 -34.66 13.47
C ASP A 256 18.03 -34.68 11.97
N ALA A 257 18.20 -33.51 11.33
CA ALA A 257 18.60 -33.45 9.93
C ALA A 257 20.06 -33.91 9.77
N GLU A 258 20.30 -34.94 8.95
CA GLU A 258 21.63 -35.53 8.65
C GLU A 258 22.53 -34.61 7.78
N SER A 259 22.59 -33.31 8.06
CA SER A 259 23.40 -32.35 7.33
C SER A 259 24.35 -31.59 8.26
N SER A 260 25.64 -31.66 7.97
CA SER A 260 26.70 -30.92 8.65
C SER A 260 26.61 -29.40 8.53
N GLN A 261 25.69 -28.87 7.73
CA GLN A 261 25.44 -27.43 7.61
C GLN A 261 24.44 -26.90 8.65
N VAL A 262 23.66 -27.79 9.30
CA VAL A 262 22.66 -27.43 10.32
C VAL A 262 23.15 -27.71 11.74
N GLN A 263 24.02 -28.72 11.92
CA GLN A 263 24.69 -29.07 13.19
C GLN A 263 25.85 -28.14 13.51
#